data_AF-A0A8T7GGB8-F1
#
_entry.id   AF-A0A8T7GGB8-F1
#
_cell.length_a   1.000
_cell.length_b   1.000
_cell.length_c   1.000
_cell.angle_alpha   90.00
_cell.angle_beta   90.00
_cell.angle_gamma   90.00
#
_symmetry.space_group_name_H-M   'P 1'
#
loop_
_entity.id
_entity.type
_entity.pdbx_description
1 polymer ?
#
loop_
_entity_poly.entity_id
_entity_poly.type
_entity_poly.pdbx_seq_one_letter_code
_entity_poly.pdbx_strand_id
1 'polypeptide(L)'
;MKDPFKGRGFSSKSDEVDELTTIINEQSDEQRKIVTQFNAAMNLFATERSLETCLEALNAAIQLANVRSKISDSYEYYARLLEREVVRLTKQSETKS
;
A
#
# COMPACT_ATOMS: atom_id res chain seq x y z
N MET A 1 4.65 16.85 -9.61
CA MET A 1 4.44 15.63 -8.80
C MET A 1 5.52 15.63 -7.72
N LYS A 2 5.17 15.77 -6.44
CA LYS A 2 6.14 15.70 -5.34
C LYS A 2 6.35 14.22 -5.00
N ASP A 3 7.60 13.77 -5.06
CA ASP A 3 8.00 12.42 -4.69
C ASP A 3 7.82 12.25 -3.17
N PRO A 4 6.90 11.39 -2.70
CA PRO A 4 6.59 11.23 -1.27
C PRO A 4 7.75 10.59 -0.48
N PHE A 5 8.79 10.11 -1.15
CA PHE A 5 9.96 9.47 -0.53
C PHE A 5 11.16 10.42 -0.40
N LYS A 6 11.06 11.65 -0.93
CA LYS A 6 12.13 12.65 -0.88
C LYS A 6 12.25 13.26 0.51
N GLY A 7 13.01 12.63 1.40
CA GLY A 7 13.34 13.14 2.73
C GLY A 7 13.57 12.09 3.81
N ARG A 8 13.26 10.81 3.56
CA ARG A 8 13.67 9.72 4.45
C ARG A 8 15.08 9.32 4.05
N GLY A 9 16.06 9.59 4.91
CA GLY A 9 17.45 9.23 4.66
C GLY A 9 17.59 7.71 4.68
N PHE A 10 17.53 7.07 3.51
CA PHE A 10 17.78 5.65 3.37
C PHE A 10 19.29 5.41 3.23
N SER A 11 19.84 4.64 4.17
CA SER A 11 21.18 4.05 4.13
C SER A 11 21.01 2.62 3.63
N SER A 12 21.83 2.20 2.66
CA SER A 12 21.84 0.85 2.03
C SER A 12 20.58 0.45 1.23
N LYS A 13 20.78 -0.09 0.02
CA LYS A 13 19.69 -0.56 -0.88
C LYS A 13 18.93 -1.79 -0.35
N SER A 14 19.56 -2.59 0.51
CA SER A 14 18.92 -3.77 1.10
C SER A 14 17.85 -3.35 2.10
N ASP A 15 18.21 -2.42 2.98
CA ASP A 15 17.38 -1.92 4.07
C ASP A 15 16.11 -1.23 3.52
N GLU A 16 16.23 -0.53 2.38
CA GLU A 16 15.09 0.11 1.70
C GLU A 16 14.02 -0.90 1.22
N VAL A 17 14.43 -2.07 0.71
CA VAL A 17 13.48 -3.10 0.24
C VAL A 17 12.81 -3.80 1.41
N ASP A 18 13.55 -4.05 2.49
CA ASP A 18 13.04 -4.68 3.71
C ASP A 18 12.06 -3.75 4.45
N GLU A 19 12.37 -2.46 4.52
CA GLU A 19 11.47 -1.43 5.04
C GLU A 19 10.19 -1.33 4.21
N LEU A 20 10.32 -1.33 2.88
CA LEU A 20 9.16 -1.26 1.98
C LEU A 20 8.27 -2.51 2.11
N THR A 21 8.87 -3.69 2.25
CA THR A 21 8.15 -4.94 2.48
C THR A 21 7.39 -4.90 3.80
N THR A 22 8.02 -4.37 4.86
CA THR A 22 7.37 -4.17 6.16
C THR A 22 6.16 -3.23 6.03
N ILE A 23 6.31 -2.10 5.35
CA ILE A 23 5.22 -1.14 5.11
C ILE A 23 4.06 -1.80 4.35
N ILE A 24 4.35 -2.57 3.30
CA ILE A 24 3.32 -3.27 2.51
C ILE A 24 2.55 -4.26 3.40
N ASN A 25 3.24 -5.02 4.24
CA ASN A 25 2.63 -5.99 5.13
C ASN A 25 1.72 -5.31 6.17
N GLU A 26 2.21 -4.27 6.84
CA GLU A 26 1.45 -3.50 7.83
C GLU A 26 0.19 -2.87 7.22
N GLN A 27 0.32 -2.26 6.04
CA GLN A 27 -0.83 -1.67 5.35
C GLN A 27 -1.82 -2.74 4.87
N SER A 28 -1.33 -3.90 4.42
CA SER A 28 -2.19 -5.01 4.02
C SER A 28 -2.96 -5.60 5.20
N ASP A 29 -2.34 -5.69 6.37
CA ASP A 29 -3.01 -6.07 7.62
C ASP A 29 -4.09 -5.06 8.00
N GLU A 30 -3.78 -3.77 7.91
CA GLU A 30 -4.74 -2.71 8.19
C GLU A 30 -5.91 -2.74 7.21
N GLN A 31 -5.65 -2.98 5.91
CA GLN A 31 -6.70 -3.16 4.91
C GLN A 31 -7.66 -4.29 5.29
N ARG A 32 -7.14 -5.44 5.75
CA ARG A 32 -7.97 -6.58 6.18
C ARG A 32 -8.91 -6.21 7.34
N LYS A 33 -8.40 -5.46 8.31
CA LYS A 33 -9.20 -4.97 9.45
C LYS A 33 -10.32 -4.03 8.97
N ILE A 34 -9.98 -3.05 8.13
CA ILE A 34 -10.95 -2.09 7.59
C ILE A 34 -12.01 -2.79 6.73
N VAL A 35 -11.63 -3.78 5.91
CA VAL A 35 -12.61 -4.57 5.13
C VAL A 35 -13.60 -5.28 6.05
N THR A 36 -13.12 -5.84 7.16
CA THR A 36 -13.99 -6.50 8.15
C THR A 36 -14.97 -5.50 8.77
N GLN A 37 -14.49 -4.31 9.15
CA GLN A 37 -15.32 -3.23 9.68
C GLN A 37 -16.33 -2.70 8.66
N PHE A 38 -15.91 -2.50 7.41
CA PHE A 38 -16.77 -2.06 6.32
C PHE A 38 -17.90 -3.07 6.08
N ASN A 39 -17.60 -4.36 6.04
CA ASN A 39 -18.62 -5.40 5.86
C ASN A 39 -19.62 -5.42 7.02
N ALA A 40 -19.14 -5.26 8.26
CA ALA A 40 -20.02 -5.16 9.42
C ALA A 40 -20.94 -3.93 9.35
N ALA A 41 -20.39 -2.75 9.03
CA ALA A 41 -21.14 -1.52 8.88
C ALA A 41 -22.17 -1.59 7.73
N MET A 42 -21.80 -2.20 6.59
CA MET A 42 -22.71 -2.42 5.47
C MET A 42 -23.86 -3.36 5.82
N ASN A 43 -23.59 -4.43 6.58
CA ASN A 43 -24.64 -5.33 7.06
C ASN A 43 -25.60 -4.60 8.00
N LEU A 44 -25.08 -3.79 8.93
CA LEU A 44 -25.88 -3.00 9.85
C LEU A 44 -26.74 -1.96 9.10
N PHE A 45 -26.16 -1.29 8.11
CA PHE A 45 -26.90 -0.39 7.24
C PHE A 45 -27.99 -1.11 6.45
N ALA A 46 -27.72 -2.31 5.92
CA ALA A 46 -28.71 -3.09 5.19
C ALA A 46 -29.92 -3.46 6.05
N THR A 47 -29.71 -3.70 7.36
CA THR A 47 -30.77 -4.01 8.32
C THR A 47 -31.51 -2.77 8.83
N GLU A 48 -30.79 -1.74 9.27
CA GLU A 48 -31.40 -0.57 9.95
C GLU A 48 -31.81 0.55 8.98
N ARG A 49 -31.05 0.73 7.91
CA ARG A 49 -31.26 1.77 6.88
C ARG A 49 -31.36 3.18 7.46
N SER A 50 -30.62 3.43 8.54
CA SER A 50 -30.55 4.73 9.19
C SER A 50 -29.46 5.61 8.56
N LEU A 51 -29.56 6.93 8.74
CA LEU A 51 -28.51 7.86 8.32
C LEU A 51 -27.19 7.57 9.04
N GLU A 52 -27.26 7.22 10.32
CA GLU A 52 -26.10 6.89 11.15
C GLU A 52 -25.32 5.70 10.59
N THR A 53 -26.00 4.57 10.35
CA THR A 53 -25.38 3.36 9.78
C THR A 53 -24.85 3.58 8.36
N CYS A 54 -25.49 4.46 7.58
CA CYS A 54 -24.97 4.89 6.27
C CYS A 54 -23.64 5.65 6.40
N LEU A 55 -23.54 6.59 7.35
CA LEU A 55 -22.33 7.36 7.59
C LEU A 55 -21.18 6.51 8.12
N GLU A 56 -21.48 5.50 8.95
CA GLU A 56 -20.49 4.52 9.41
C GLU A 56 -19.92 3.72 8.24
N ALA A 57 -20.78 3.18 7.38
CA ALA A 57 -20.36 2.44 6.19
C ALA A 57 -19.56 3.32 5.22
N LEU A 58 -19.97 4.58 5.03
CA LEU A 58 -19.25 5.55 4.21
C LEU A 58 -17.85 5.85 4.79
N ASN A 59 -17.75 6.06 6.10
CA ASN A 59 -16.47 6.32 6.75
C ASN A 59 -15.50 5.14 6.58
N ALA A 60 -15.98 3.90 6.76
CA ALA A 60 -15.18 2.71 6.51
C ALA A 60 -14.75 2.58 5.03
N ALA A 61 -15.63 2.95 4.08
CA ALA A 61 -15.29 2.96 2.66
C ALA A 61 -14.19 3.98 2.32
N ILE A 62 -14.25 5.19 2.90
CA ILE A 62 -13.22 6.22 2.73
C ILE A 62 -11.87 5.74 3.27
N GLN A 63 -11.86 5.15 4.46
CA GLN A 63 -10.64 4.58 5.04
C GLN A 63 -10.05 3.46 4.18
N LEU A 64 -10.91 2.60 3.62
CA LEU A 64 -10.49 1.53 2.73
C LEU A 64 -9.84 2.06 1.46
N ALA A 65 -10.43 3.10 0.84
CA ALA A 65 -9.86 3.75 -0.34
C ALA A 65 -8.48 4.34 -0.04
N ASN A 66 -8.31 4.99 1.12
CA ASN A 66 -7.05 5.58 1.53
C ASN A 66 -5.94 4.52 1.71
N VAL A 67 -6.24 3.41 2.39
CA VAL A 67 -5.26 2.32 2.57
C VAL A 67 -4.92 1.65 1.24
N ARG A 68 -5.91 1.44 0.36
CA ARG A 68 -5.66 0.88 -0.98
C ARG A 68 -4.74 1.77 -1.82
N SER A 69 -4.89 3.09 -1.75
CA SER A 69 -3.98 4.01 -2.44
C SER A 69 -2.55 3.85 -1.94
N LYS A 70 -2.34 3.81 -0.62
CA LYS A 70 -1.00 3.65 -0.02
C LYS A 70 -0.34 2.34 -0.43
N ILE A 71 -1.09 1.24 -0.42
CA ILE A 71 -0.59 -0.08 -0.85
C ILE A 71 -0.19 -0.04 -2.32
N SER A 72 -1.03 0.55 -3.17
CA SER A 72 -0.74 0.71 -4.60
C SER A 72 0.56 1.49 -4.82
N ASP A 73 0.74 2.62 -4.12
CA ASP A 73 1.93 3.45 -4.22
C ASP A 73 3.19 2.68 -3.76
N SER A 74 3.09 1.89 -2.69
CA SER A 74 4.18 1.06 -2.19
C SER A 74 4.58 -0.05 -3.17
N TYR A 75 3.62 -0.73 -3.79
CA TYR A 75 3.90 -1.74 -4.82
C TYR A 75 4.48 -1.12 -6.09
N GLU A 76 4.01 0.06 -6.49
CA GLU A 76 4.60 0.79 -7.62
C GLU A 76 6.07 1.14 -7.33
N TYR A 77 6.36 1.61 -6.11
CA TYR A 77 7.73 1.91 -5.71
C TYR A 77 8.61 0.66 -5.72
N TYR A 78 8.12 -0.45 -5.18
CA TYR A 78 8.81 -1.74 -5.18
C TYR A 78 9.11 -2.22 -6.60
N ALA A 79 8.14 -2.13 -7.52
CA ALA A 79 8.31 -2.53 -8.92
C ALA A 79 9.39 -1.70 -9.61
N ARG A 80 9.47 -0.39 -9.35
CA ARG A 80 10.53 0.48 -9.88
C ARG A 80 11.91 0.13 -9.34
N LEU A 81 12.02 -0.25 -8.06
CA LEU A 81 13.29 -0.72 -7.49
C LEU A 81 13.74 -2.02 -8.16
N LEU A 82 12.82 -2.97 -8.32
CA LEU A 82 13.08 -4.24 -8.99
C LEU A 82 13.52 -4.03 -10.45
N GLU A 83 12.83 -3.18 -11.21
CA GLU A 83 13.18 -2.87 -12.61
C GLU A 83 14.60 -2.31 -12.72
N ARG A 84 14.96 -1.35 -11.86
CA ARG A 84 16.32 -0.78 -11.82
C ARG A 84 17.38 -1.85 -11.56
N GLU A 85 17.09 -2.78 -10.67
CA GLU A 85 18.03 -3.84 -10.31
C GLU A 85 18.18 -4.87 -11.43
N VAL A 86 17.08 -5.25 -12.10
CA VAL A 86 17.10 -6.08 -13.30
C VAL A 86 17.97 -5.43 -14.39
N VAL A 87 17.74 -4.16 -14.71
CA VAL A 87 18.53 -3.43 -15.72
C VAL A 87 20.01 -3.38 -15.35
N ARG A 88 20.33 -3.16 -14.06
CA ARG A 88 21.72 -3.14 -13.56
C ARG A 88 22.40 -4.50 -13.76
N LEU A 89 21.72 -5.60 -13.41
CA LEU A 89 22.24 -6.96 -13.53
C LEU A 89 22.43 -7.36 -14.99
N THR A 90 21.47 -7.06 -15.87
CA THR A 90 21.58 -7.34 -17.32
C THR A 90 22.80 -6.67 -17.94
N LYS A 91 23.05 -5.39 -17.63
CA LYS A 91 24.23 -4.67 -18.11
C LYS A 91 25.54 -5.30 -17.61
N GLN A 92 25.56 -5.82 -16.38
CA GLN A 92 26.73 -6.49 -15.82
C GLN A 92 26.99 -7.87 -16.46
N SER A 93 25.95 -8.59 -16.88
CA SER A 93 26.14 -9.84 -17.64
C SER A 93 26.66 -9.59 -19.05
N GLU A 94 26.22 -8.51 -19.70
CA GLU A 94 26.68 -8.11 -21.04
C GLU A 94 28.14 -7.65 -21.06
N THR A 95 28.61 -6.99 -20.00
CA THR A 95 30.03 -6.56 -19.90
C THR A 95 30.98 -7.65 -19.44
N LYS A 96 30.47 -8.79 -18.96
CA LYS A 96 31.26 -9.95 -18.54
C LYS A 96 31.31 -11.07 -19.60
N SER A 97 30.58 -10.92 -20.70
CA SER A 97 30.65 -11.80 -21.90
C SER A 97 31.60 -11.22 -22.94
#